data_AF-X0ZE39-F1
#
_entry.id   AF-X0ZE39-F1
#
_cell.length_a   1.000
_cell.length_b   1.000
_cell.length_c   1.000
_cell.angle_alpha   90.00
_cell.angle_beta   90.00
_cell.angle_gamma   90.00
#
_symmetry.space_group_name_H-M   'P 1'
#
loop_
_entity.id
_entity.type
_entity.pdbx_description
1 polymer ?
#
loop_
_entity_poly.entity_id
_entity_poly.type
_entity_poly.pdbx_seq_one_letter_code
_entity_poly.pdbx_strand_id
1 'polypeptide(L)' 'MVKSNAHINHEMLIWARKTVKLSVEFAAKKIGVKMEKLESWEKGEAFPTVKQLYKIANVYKRPFALFYFPIPPKH' A
#
# COMPACT_ATOMS: atom_id res chain seq x y z
N MET A 1 12.22 -15.61 12.01
CA MET A 1 11.13 -14.63 12.22
C MET A 1 10.06 -14.88 11.18
N VAL A 2 8.83 -15.23 11.58
CA VAL A 2 7.71 -15.45 10.64
C VAL A 2 7.36 -14.10 10.00
N LYS A 3 7.35 -14.01 8.67
CA LYS A 3 6.91 -12.79 7.96
C LYS A 3 5.38 -12.76 7.97
N SER A 4 4.80 -11.98 8.87
CA SER A 4 3.35 -11.76 8.89
C SER A 4 2.96 -10.82 7.74
N ASN A 5 2.27 -11.38 6.75
CA ASN A 5 1.69 -10.61 5.66
C ASN A 5 0.46 -9.85 6.16
N ALA A 6 0.30 -8.63 5.67
CA ALA A 6 -0.87 -7.80 5.91
C ALA A 6 -1.85 -8.00 4.74
N HIS A 7 -2.90 -8.77 4.99
CA HIS A 7 -3.98 -9.03 4.04
C HIS A 7 -4.90 -7.81 3.94
N ILE A 8 -4.48 -6.85 3.12
CA ILE A 8 -5.18 -5.58 2.91
C ILE A 8 -5.90 -5.56 1.58
N ASN A 9 -6.80 -4.60 1.41
CA ASN A 9 -7.46 -4.33 0.15
C ASN A 9 -6.50 -3.59 -0.80
N HIS A 10 -6.21 -4.17 -1.96
CA HIS A 10 -5.34 -3.58 -2.97
C HIS A 10 -5.95 -2.32 -3.61
N GLU A 11 -7.27 -2.21 -3.69
CA GLU A 11 -7.95 -1.00 -4.16
C GLU A 11 -7.69 0.19 -3.22
N MET A 12 -7.61 -0.08 -1.90
CA MET A 12 -7.25 0.93 -0.91
C MET A 12 -5.81 1.42 -1.08
N LEU A 13 -4.87 0.54 -1.48
CA LEU A 13 -3.49 0.94 -1.82
C LEU A 13 -3.47 1.89 -3.01
N ILE A 14 -4.15 1.53 -4.09
CA ILE A 14 -4.22 2.34 -5.32
C ILE A 14 -4.83 3.71 -5.00
N TRP A 15 -5.97 3.72 -4.31
CA TRP A 15 -6.66 4.95 -3.91
C TRP A 15 -5.75 5.83 -3.04
N ALA A 16 -5.13 5.26 -2.01
CA ALA A 16 -4.27 6.01 -1.10
C ALA A 16 -3.06 6.63 -1.84
N ARG A 17 -2.41 5.87 -2.74
CA ARG A 17 -1.31 6.38 -3.57
C ARG A 17 -1.75 7.53 -4.48
N LYS A 18 -2.87 7.36 -5.18
CA LYS A 18 -3.41 8.35 -6.12
C LYS A 18 -3.84 9.64 -5.42
N THR A 19 -4.45 9.54 -4.23
CA THR A 19 -4.88 10.73 -3.46
C THR A 19 -3.73 11.60 -2.98
N VAL A 20 -2.53 11.04 -2.80
CA VAL A 20 -1.30 11.81 -2.54
C VAL A 20 -0.46 12.09 -3.80
N LYS A 21 -1.03 11.85 -4.99
CA LYS A 21 -0.45 12.14 -6.31
C LYS A 21 0.94 11.53 -6.52
N LEU A 22 1.18 10.34 -5.97
CA LEU A 22 2.44 9.61 -6.20
C LEU A 22 2.33 8.66 -7.39
N SER A 23 3.33 8.67 -8.27
CA SER A 23 3.53 7.58 -9.23
C SER A 23 3.91 6.30 -8.49
N VAL A 24 3.72 5.15 -9.14
CA VAL A 24 4.14 3.85 -8.58
C VAL A 24 5.65 3.84 -8.29
N GLU A 25 6.45 4.36 -9.23
CA GLU A 25 7.91 4.46 -9.08
C GLU A 25 8.32 5.27 -7.84
N PHE A 26 7.78 6.50 -7.69
CA PHE A 26 8.09 7.34 -6.54
C PHE A 26 7.60 6.75 -5.22
N ALA A 27 6.43 6.12 -5.21
CA ALA A 27 5.90 5.43 -4.05
C ALA A 27 6.81 4.25 -3.64
N ALA A 28 7.19 3.40 -4.59
CA ALA A 28 8.07 2.26 -4.34
C ALA A 28 9.44 2.71 -3.79
N LYS A 29 10.02 3.77 -4.37
CA LYS A 29 11.26 4.39 -3.87
C LYS A 29 11.13 4.87 -2.43
N LYS A 30 10.04 5.57 -2.09
CA LYS A 30 9.79 6.07 -0.71
C LYS A 30 9.54 4.94 0.30
N ILE A 31 8.88 3.86 -0.12
CA ILE A 31 8.63 2.68 0.72
C ILE A 31 9.91 1.83 0.89
N GLY A 32 10.84 1.92 -0.06
CA GLY A 32 12.08 1.14 -0.10
C GLY A 32 11.85 -0.27 -0.64
N VAL A 33 11.05 -0.39 -1.69
CA VAL A 33 10.81 -1.65 -2.42
C VAL A 33 10.99 -1.44 -3.92
N LYS A 34 11.16 -2.53 -4.65
CA LYS A 34 11.16 -2.51 -6.12
C LYS A 34 9.78 -2.10 -6.65
N MET A 35 9.74 -1.45 -7.81
CA MET A 35 8.50 -0.97 -8.43
C MET A 35 7.52 -2.11 -8.70
N GLU A 36 8.01 -3.21 -9.28
CA GLU A 36 7.23 -4.41 -9.63
C GLU A 36 6.59 -5.06 -8.39
N LYS A 37 7.24 -4.90 -7.23
CA LYS A 37 6.70 -5.40 -5.96
C LYS A 37 5.55 -4.55 -5.45
N LEU A 38 5.59 -3.24 -5.65
CA LEU A 38 4.44 -2.39 -5.32
C LEU A 38 3.30 -2.64 -6.31
N GLU A 39 3.61 -2.83 -7.60
CA GLU A 39 2.60 -3.17 -8.61
C GLU A 39 1.88 -4.48 -8.29
N SER A 40 2.59 -5.53 -7.88
CA SER A 40 1.95 -6.79 -7.51
C SER A 40 1.03 -6.66 -6.29
N TRP A 41 1.33 -5.76 -5.36
CA TRP A 41 0.42 -5.42 -4.27
C TRP A 41 -0.81 -4.67 -4.76
N GLU A 42 -0.67 -3.74 -5.69
CA GLU A 42 -1.79 -2.98 -6.27
C GLU A 42 -2.68 -3.85 -7.17
N LYS A 43 -2.13 -4.90 -7.77
CA LYS A 43 -2.87 -5.93 -8.53
C LYS A 43 -3.54 -6.99 -7.65
N GLY A 44 -3.24 -7.03 -6.36
CA GLY A 44 -3.74 -8.07 -5.44
C GLY A 44 -3.06 -9.44 -5.60
N GLU A 45 -1.96 -9.52 -6.34
CA GLU A 45 -1.19 -10.76 -6.58
C GLU A 45 -0.32 -11.14 -5.36
N ALA A 46 0.04 -10.15 -4.54
CA ALA A 46 0.83 -10.34 -3.33
C ALA A 46 0.44 -9.34 -2.24
N PHE A 47 0.93 -9.57 -1.03
CA PHE A 47 0.67 -8.71 0.11
C PHE A 47 1.96 -8.10 0.68
N PRO A 48 1.92 -6.85 1.18
CA PRO A 48 3.01 -6.32 1.97
C PRO A 48 3.08 -7.05 3.32
N THR A 49 4.24 -7.06 3.95
CA THR A 49 4.33 -7.41 5.38
C THR A 49 3.73 -6.31 6.25
N VAL A 50 3.36 -6.61 7.49
CA VAL A 50 2.87 -5.60 8.45
C VAL A 50 3.84 -4.41 8.57
N LYS A 51 5.15 -4.67 8.62
CA LYS A 51 6.19 -3.61 8.65
C LYS A 51 6.18 -2.75 7.38
N GLN A 52 5.95 -3.36 6.21
CA GLN A 52 5.84 -2.61 4.96
C GLN A 52 4.55 -1.80 4.90
N LEU A 53 3.44 -2.31 5.45
CA LEU A 53 2.19 -1.57 5.56
C LEU A 53 2.32 -0.33 6.45
N TYR A 54 3.07 -0.40 7.56
CA TYR A 54 3.39 0.80 8.35
C TYR A 54 4.13 1.86 7.53
N LYS A 55 5.10 1.46 6.68
CA LYS A 55 5.78 2.41 5.79
C LYS A 55 4.82 3.00 4.76
N ILE A 56 3.98 2.16 4.15
CA ILE A 56 2.95 2.59 3.20
C ILE A 56 2.04 3.65 3.83
N ALA A 57 1.51 3.39 5.03
CA ALA A 57 0.67 4.32 5.78
C ALA A 57 1.35 5.69 5.99
N ASN A 58 2.63 5.69 6.36
CA ASN A 58 3.42 6.91 6.56
C ASN A 58 3.72 7.67 5.25
N VAL A 59 3.98 6.95 4.15
CA VAL A 59 4.25 7.55 2.83
C VAL A 59 2.96 8.11 2.23
N TYR A 60 1.86 7.40 2.34
CA TYR A 60 0.55 7.79 1.79
C TYR A 60 -0.23 8.72 2.71
N LYS A 61 0.29 9.02 3.91
CA LYS A 61 -0.38 9.90 4.89
C LYS A 61 -1.80 9.44 5.18
N ARG A 62 -1.96 8.13 5.43
CA ARG A 62 -3.24 7.49 5.77
C ARG A 62 -3.09 6.65 7.04
N PRO A 63 -4.12 6.55 7.87
CA PRO A 63 -4.13 5.62 9.00
C PRO A 63 -3.87 4.18 8.55
N PHE A 64 -3.12 3.41 9.34
CA PHE A 64 -2.82 2.01 9.03
C PHE A 64 -4.09 1.16 8.82
N ALA A 65 -5.09 1.32 9.69
CA ALA A 65 -6.33 0.53 9.64
C ALA A 65 -7.16 0.79 8.38
N LEU A 66 -6.97 1.93 7.72
CA LEU A 66 -7.71 2.32 6.52
C LEU A 66 -7.51 1.34 5.37
N PHE A 67 -6.36 0.68 5.27
CA PHE A 67 -6.08 -0.30 4.20
C PHE A 67 -6.90 -1.60 4.32
N TYR A 68 -7.59 -1.81 5.44
CA TYR A 68 -8.49 -2.94 5.66
C TYR A 68 -9.95 -2.62 5.32
N PHE A 69 -10.24 -1.40 4.84
CA PHE A 69 -11.60 -1.04 4.48
C PHE A 69 -12.03 -1.75 3.18
N PRO A 70 -13.32 -2.13 3.08
CA PRO A 70 -13.81 -2.91 1.95
C PRO A 70 -13.85 -2.11 0.65
N ILE A 71 -14.04 -0.79 0.74
CA ILE A 71 -14.13 0.10 -0.42
C ILE A 71 -13.41 1.43 -0.15
N PRO A 72 -12.80 2.04 -1.19
CA PRO A 72 -12.28 3.40 -1.10
C PRO A 72 -13.37 4.43 -0.80
N PRO A 73 -13.09 5.44 0.06
CA PRO A 73 -13.97 6.58 0.25
C PRO A 73 -14.24 7.29 -1.08
N LYS A 74 -15.52 7.60 -1.31
CA LYS A 74 -15.94 8.49 -2.39
C LYS A 74 -15.70 9.94 -1.94
N HIS A 75 -14.99 10.70 -2.76
CA HIS A 75 -14.88 12.15 -2.64
C HIS A 75 -15.72 12.79 -3.74
#